data_AF-A0AAU3BMT1-F1
#
_entry.id   AF-A0AAU3BMT1-F1
#
_cell.length_a   1.000
_cell.length_b   1.000
_cell.length_c   1.000
_cell.angle_alpha   90.00
_cell.angle_beta   90.00
_cell.angle_gamma   90.00
#
_symmetry.space_group_name_H-M   'P 1'
#
loop_
_entity.id
_entity.type
_entity.pdbx_description
1 polymer ?
#
loop_
_entity_poly.entity_id
_entity_poly.type
_entity_poly.pdbx_seq_one_letter_code
_entity_poly.pdbx_strand_id
1 'polypeptide(L)'
;MSGASSDDGAAFRRETEQVVNEIAQGLRTLDAGVAWFSGLAPARRQEVLREVGGYAMQAHITSADGRAGVARSGVKPTANPSVMICMDPPRYGFAGLPSAEHIKAFRVLVSAFAVGDTRRRETYCRGTCGHSWHNLPTAPEPT
;
A
#
# COMPACT_ATOMS: atom_id res chain seq x y z
N MET A 1 -16.74 -20.51 23.02
CA MET A 1 -15.56 -19.63 23.19
C MET A 1 -14.94 -19.38 21.83
N SER A 2 -15.33 -18.34 21.08
CA SER A 2 -14.77 -18.04 19.75
C SER A 2 -14.89 -16.54 19.40
N GLY A 3 -14.33 -15.66 20.22
CA GLY A 3 -14.26 -14.21 19.96
C GLY A 3 -12.90 -13.69 19.47
N ALA A 4 -11.81 -14.43 19.73
CA ALA A 4 -10.44 -13.91 19.55
C ALA A 4 -10.00 -13.83 18.07
N SER A 5 -10.30 -14.85 17.26
CA SER A 5 -9.81 -14.94 15.86
C SER A 5 -10.34 -13.82 14.95
N SER A 6 -11.58 -13.35 15.19
CA SER A 6 -12.19 -12.26 14.42
C SER A 6 -11.60 -10.90 14.80
N ASP A 7 -11.30 -10.69 16.09
CA ASP A 7 -10.74 -9.43 16.59
C ASP A 7 -9.28 -9.26 16.18
N ASP A 8 -8.48 -10.34 16.21
CA ASP A 8 -7.10 -10.36 15.71
C ASP A 8 -7.03 -10.02 14.20
N GLY A 9 -7.97 -10.53 13.41
CA GLY A 9 -8.08 -10.21 11.99
C GLY A 9 -8.47 -8.75 11.72
N ALA A 10 -9.38 -8.20 12.54
CA ALA A 10 -9.77 -6.80 12.44
C ALA A 10 -8.64 -5.85 12.87
N ALA A 11 -7.92 -6.17 13.94
CA ALA A 11 -6.75 -5.42 14.40
C ALA A 11 -5.65 -5.39 13.34
N PHE A 12 -5.35 -6.55 12.72
CA PHE A 12 -4.34 -6.63 11.67
C PHE A 12 -4.69 -5.83 10.41
N ARG A 13 -5.98 -5.80 10.01
CA ARG A 13 -6.42 -4.95 8.91
C ARG A 13 -6.26 -3.46 9.22
N ARG A 14 -6.58 -3.03 10.44
CA ARG A 14 -6.37 -1.63 10.88
C ARG A 14 -4.88 -1.26 10.87
N GLU A 15 -4.01 -2.16 11.34
CA GLU A 15 -2.55 -1.95 11.27
C GLU A 15 -2.07 -1.83 9.82
N THR A 16 -2.57 -2.68 8.93
CA THR A 16 -2.24 -2.64 7.50
C THR A 16 -2.67 -1.31 6.87
N GLU A 17 -3.91 -0.88 7.15
CA GLU A 17 -4.45 0.41 6.70
C GLU A 17 -3.58 1.56 7.22
N GLN A 18 -3.23 1.56 8.50
CA GLN A 18 -2.40 2.59 9.10
C GLN A 18 -1.03 2.68 8.43
N VAL A 19 -0.30 1.56 8.33
CA VAL A 19 1.05 1.54 7.73
C VAL A 19 1.03 2.03 6.28
N VAL A 20 0.03 1.60 5.50
CA VAL A 20 -0.08 1.98 4.09
C VAL A 20 -0.41 3.46 3.92
N ASN A 21 -1.31 4.00 4.73
CA ASN A 21 -1.66 5.41 4.69
C ASN A 21 -0.53 6.31 5.20
N GLU A 22 0.22 5.89 6.22
CA GLU A 22 1.42 6.60 6.69
C GLU A 22 2.47 6.68 5.57
N ILE A 23 2.68 5.60 4.80
CA ILE A 23 3.58 5.61 3.64
C ILE A 23 3.05 6.54 2.54
N ALA A 24 1.75 6.45 2.22
CA ALA A 24 1.12 7.29 1.20
C ALA A 24 1.12 8.79 1.55
N GLN A 25 1.24 9.12 2.84
CA GLN A 25 1.32 10.49 3.36
C GLN A 25 2.74 10.95 3.68
N GLY A 26 3.75 10.09 3.49
CA GLY A 26 5.14 10.42 3.83
C GLY A 26 5.42 10.47 5.34
N LEU A 27 4.48 10.04 6.18
CA LEU A 27 4.65 9.91 7.63
C LEU A 27 5.52 8.70 8.01
N ARG A 28 5.55 7.69 7.14
CA ARG A 28 6.43 6.51 7.24
C ARG A 28 7.24 6.35 5.96
N THR A 29 8.54 6.11 6.10
CA THR A 29 9.41 5.85 4.93
C THR A 29 9.06 4.50 4.29
N LEU A 30 9.30 4.37 2.98
CA LEU A 30 9.11 3.10 2.28
C LEU A 30 9.90 1.96 2.93
N ASP A 31 11.15 2.21 3.32
CA ASP A 31 12.01 1.17 3.91
C ASP A 31 11.53 0.74 5.30
N ALA A 32 11.00 1.67 6.13
CA ALA A 32 10.37 1.31 7.40
C ALA A 32 9.09 0.47 7.19
N GLY A 33 8.29 0.79 6.18
CA GLY A 33 7.14 -0.02 5.77
C GLY A 33 7.55 -1.41 5.30
N VAL A 34 8.62 -1.51 4.53
CA VAL A 34 9.17 -2.79 4.04
C VAL A 34 9.73 -3.63 5.18
N ALA A 35 10.40 -3.02 6.17
CA ALA A 35 10.89 -3.72 7.34
C ALA A 35 9.73 -4.34 8.14
N TRP A 36 8.66 -3.58 8.37
CA TRP A 36 7.42 -4.09 8.98
C TRP A 36 6.85 -5.28 8.19
N PHE A 37 6.65 -5.12 6.88
CA PHE A 37 6.10 -6.18 6.02
C PHE A 37 6.98 -7.43 5.99
N SER A 38 8.31 -7.24 6.00
CA SER A 38 9.29 -8.34 6.03
C SER A 38 9.29 -9.10 7.35
N GLY A 39 8.88 -8.48 8.46
CA GLY A 39 8.71 -9.16 9.75
C GLY A 39 7.51 -10.11 9.79
N LEU A 40 6.56 -9.97 8.87
CA LEU A 40 5.32 -10.76 8.86
C LEU A 40 5.55 -12.21 8.40
N ALA A 41 4.75 -13.11 8.95
CA ALA A 41 4.62 -14.47 8.45
C ALA A 41 4.14 -14.50 6.99
N PRO A 42 4.50 -15.51 6.17
CA PRO A 42 4.14 -15.56 4.75
C PRO A 42 2.64 -15.40 4.47
N ALA A 43 1.77 -16.02 5.27
CA ALA A 43 0.31 -15.88 5.13
C ALA A 43 -0.17 -14.44 5.36
N ARG A 44 0.40 -13.76 6.36
CA ARG A 44 0.10 -12.35 6.65
C ARG A 44 0.61 -11.41 5.55
N ARG A 45 1.76 -11.71 4.93
CA ARG A 45 2.22 -10.96 3.75
C ARG A 45 1.24 -11.06 2.58
N GLN A 46 0.68 -12.25 2.34
CA GLN A 46 -0.34 -12.43 1.30
C GLN A 46 -1.62 -11.66 1.62
N GLU A 47 -2.07 -11.66 2.88
CA GLU A 47 -3.22 -10.86 3.33
C GLU A 47 -3.00 -9.37 3.07
N VAL A 48 -1.84 -8.83 3.48
CA VAL A 48 -1.48 -7.43 3.20
C VAL A 48 -1.48 -7.14 1.71
N LEU A 49 -0.88 -7.99 0.87
CA LEU A 49 -0.87 -7.78 -0.59
C LEU A 49 -2.29 -7.79 -1.19
N ARG A 50 -3.23 -8.56 -0.64
CA ARG A 50 -4.64 -8.52 -1.05
C ARG A 50 -5.31 -7.22 -0.64
N GLU A 51 -5.14 -6.80 0.61
CA GLU A 51 -5.74 -5.56 1.15
C GLU A 51 -5.22 -4.33 0.39
N VAL A 52 -3.90 -4.18 0.23
CA VAL A 52 -3.31 -3.06 -0.50
C VAL A 52 -3.69 -3.10 -1.99
N GLY A 53 -3.85 -4.29 -2.57
CA GLY A 53 -4.38 -4.44 -3.93
C GLY A 53 -5.81 -3.87 -4.03
N GLY A 54 -6.63 -4.13 -3.00
CA GLY A 54 -7.95 -3.53 -2.83
C GLY A 54 -7.92 -2.00 -2.76
N TYR A 55 -7.03 -1.43 -1.94
CA TYR A 55 -6.88 0.03 -1.82
C TYR A 55 -6.48 0.67 -3.15
N ALA A 56 -5.54 0.06 -3.87
CA ALA A 56 -5.12 0.54 -5.18
C ALA A 56 -6.24 0.48 -6.23
N MET A 57 -7.07 -0.57 -6.22
CA MET A 57 -8.28 -0.63 -7.06
C MET A 57 -9.27 0.48 -6.72
N GLN A 58 -9.54 0.73 -5.44
CA GLN A 58 -10.46 1.78 -4.97
C GLN A 58 -9.93 3.19 -5.25
N ALA A 59 -8.61 3.37 -5.25
CA ALA A 59 -7.95 4.61 -5.64
C ALA A 59 -7.94 4.84 -7.17
N HIS A 60 -8.40 3.86 -7.96
CA HIS A 60 -8.37 3.89 -9.41
C HIS A 60 -6.95 4.17 -9.95
N ILE A 61 -5.96 3.40 -9.48
CA ILE A 61 -4.59 3.46 -9.99
C ILE A 61 -4.60 3.26 -11.51
N THR A 62 -3.92 4.17 -12.22
CA THR A 62 -3.70 4.12 -13.66
C THR A 62 -2.34 3.50 -13.99
N SER A 63 -2.11 3.13 -15.25
CA SER A 63 -0.77 2.70 -15.69
C SER A 63 0.30 3.79 -15.52
N ALA A 64 -0.09 5.08 -15.55
CA ALA A 64 0.79 6.21 -15.29
C ALA A 64 1.19 6.28 -13.81
N ASP A 65 0.23 6.12 -12.89
CA ASP A 65 0.49 6.02 -11.46
C ASP A 65 1.40 4.81 -11.17
N GLY A 66 1.16 3.68 -11.84
CA GLY A 66 1.99 2.48 -11.77
C GLY A 66 3.45 2.75 -12.17
N ARG A 67 3.69 3.40 -13.31
CA ARG A 67 5.04 3.77 -13.77
C ARG A 67 5.75 4.70 -12.79
N ALA A 68 5.05 5.72 -12.30
CA ALA A 68 5.58 6.64 -11.29
C ALA A 68 5.89 5.93 -9.96
N GLY A 69 5.03 5.00 -9.53
CA GLY A 69 5.24 4.16 -8.36
C GLY A 69 6.47 3.27 -8.51
N VAL A 70 6.65 2.61 -9.66
CA VAL A 70 7.84 1.79 -9.95
C VAL A 70 9.12 2.61 -9.83
N ALA A 71 9.15 3.83 -10.38
CA ALA A 71 10.31 4.72 -10.28
C ALA A 71 10.70 5.07 -8.83
N ARG A 72 9.72 5.12 -7.92
CA ARG A 72 9.91 5.41 -6.48
C ARG A 72 10.19 4.17 -5.63
N SER A 73 9.89 2.98 -6.16
CA SER A 73 9.92 1.74 -5.38
C SER A 73 11.33 1.17 -5.14
N GLY A 74 12.33 1.58 -5.93
CA GLY A 74 13.65 0.93 -5.96
C GLY A 74 13.65 -0.49 -6.55
N VAL A 75 12.53 -0.94 -7.14
CA VAL A 75 12.41 -2.24 -7.82
C VAL A 75 12.67 -2.05 -9.32
N LYS A 76 13.38 -3.00 -9.93
CA LYS A 76 13.66 -2.98 -11.37
C LYS A 76 12.33 -2.92 -12.16
N PRO A 77 12.24 -2.13 -13.25
CA PRO A 77 11.04 -2.07 -14.10
C PRO A 77 10.64 -3.43 -14.71
N THR A 78 11.61 -4.33 -14.88
CA THR A 78 11.39 -5.67 -15.45
C THR A 78 10.96 -6.72 -14.43
N ALA A 79 10.91 -6.39 -13.13
CA ALA A 79 10.40 -7.33 -12.14
C ALA A 79 8.90 -7.57 -12.34
N ASN A 80 8.42 -8.80 -12.11
CA ASN A 80 7.02 -9.17 -12.25
C ASN A 80 6.02 -8.16 -11.64
N PRO A 81 6.17 -7.72 -10.38
CA PRO A 81 5.23 -6.73 -9.81
C PRO A 81 5.26 -5.37 -10.52
N SER A 82 6.43 -4.91 -10.98
CA SER A 82 6.58 -3.68 -11.74
C SER A 82 5.85 -3.75 -13.08
N VAL A 83 5.99 -4.86 -13.80
CA VAL A 83 5.28 -5.10 -15.06
C VAL A 83 3.77 -5.12 -14.83
N MET A 84 3.31 -5.86 -13.80
CA MET A 84 1.88 -5.99 -13.49
C MET A 84 1.18 -4.66 -13.22
N ILE A 85 1.78 -3.77 -12.43
CA ILE A 85 1.15 -2.47 -12.09
C ILE A 85 1.20 -1.48 -13.26
N CYS A 86 2.13 -1.66 -14.22
CA CYS A 86 2.27 -0.79 -15.38
C CYS A 86 1.39 -1.21 -16.58
N MET A 87 0.71 -2.36 -16.51
CA MET A 87 -0.25 -2.77 -17.53
C MET A 87 -1.45 -1.82 -17.60
N ASP A 88 -2.20 -1.90 -18.70
CA ASP A 88 -3.45 -1.16 -18.88
C ASP A 88 -4.60 -2.13 -19.25
N PRO A 89 -5.52 -2.43 -18.32
CA PRO A 89 -5.56 -1.94 -16.93
C PRO A 89 -4.49 -2.60 -16.03
N PRO A 90 -4.09 -1.96 -14.90
CA PRO A 90 -3.18 -2.56 -13.94
C PRO A 90 -3.71 -3.89 -13.37
N ARG A 91 -2.80 -4.82 -13.06
CA ARG A 91 -3.15 -6.13 -12.47
C ARG A 91 -2.83 -6.18 -10.98
N TYR A 92 -3.76 -6.71 -10.18
CA TYR A 92 -3.70 -6.70 -8.70
C TYR A 92 -3.43 -8.06 -8.05
N GLY A 93 -3.10 -9.09 -8.84
CA GLY A 93 -2.84 -10.47 -8.37
C GLY A 93 -1.54 -10.68 -7.57
N PHE A 94 -1.05 -9.68 -6.85
CA PHE A 94 0.25 -9.68 -6.17
C PHE A 94 0.38 -10.77 -5.10
N ALA A 95 -0.70 -11.06 -4.36
CA ALA A 95 -0.72 -12.10 -3.33
C ALA A 95 -0.54 -13.53 -3.88
N GLY A 96 -0.77 -13.73 -5.18
CA GLY A 96 -0.56 -14.99 -5.89
C GLY A 96 0.85 -15.16 -6.45
N LEU A 97 1.72 -14.15 -6.34
CA LEU A 97 3.12 -14.28 -6.75
C LEU A 97 3.88 -15.23 -5.81
N PRO A 98 4.98 -15.85 -6.27
CA PRO A 98 5.89 -16.60 -5.41
C PRO A 98 6.33 -15.77 -4.20
N SER A 99 6.53 -16.40 -3.05
CA SER A 99 6.88 -15.70 -1.79
C SER A 99 8.15 -14.84 -1.91
N ALA A 100 9.11 -15.26 -2.73
CA ALA A 100 10.32 -14.49 -3.04
C ALA A 100 10.04 -13.14 -3.73
N GLU A 101 8.89 -12.97 -4.37
CA GLU A 101 8.46 -11.72 -5.00
C GLU A 101 7.72 -10.79 -4.04
N HIS A 102 7.25 -11.26 -2.87
CA HIS A 102 6.34 -10.49 -2.01
C HIS A 102 6.92 -9.16 -1.56
N ILE A 103 8.21 -9.11 -1.21
CA ILE A 103 8.86 -7.85 -0.81
C ILE A 103 8.85 -6.84 -1.96
N LYS A 104 9.19 -7.27 -3.18
CA LYS A 104 9.15 -6.43 -4.38
C LYS A 104 7.72 -6.00 -4.70
N ALA A 105 6.77 -6.92 -4.57
CA ALA A 105 5.35 -6.66 -4.78
C ALA A 105 4.84 -5.57 -3.82
N PHE A 106 5.16 -5.67 -2.53
CA PHE A 106 4.78 -4.67 -1.54
C PHE A 106 5.38 -3.31 -1.87
N ARG A 107 6.69 -3.24 -2.18
CA ARG A 107 7.38 -1.99 -2.56
C ARG A 107 6.71 -1.30 -3.75
N VAL A 108 6.45 -2.04 -4.81
CA VAL A 108 5.82 -1.50 -6.03
C VAL A 108 4.38 -1.05 -5.76
N LEU A 109 3.59 -1.91 -5.11
CA LEU A 109 2.17 -1.69 -4.91
C LEU A 109 1.90 -0.50 -3.98
N VAL A 110 2.61 -0.40 -2.85
CA VAL A 110 2.45 0.73 -1.92
C VAL A 110 2.94 2.04 -2.53
N SER A 111 3.99 1.99 -3.36
CA SER A 111 4.50 3.19 -4.05
C SER A 111 3.52 3.68 -5.13
N ALA A 112 2.92 2.77 -5.90
CA ALA A 112 1.90 3.11 -6.87
C ALA A 112 0.62 3.62 -6.20
N PHE A 113 0.21 2.98 -5.10
CA PHE A 113 -0.89 3.45 -4.26
C PHE A 113 -0.64 4.88 -3.77
N ALA A 114 0.53 5.18 -3.21
CA ALA A 114 0.89 6.52 -2.74
C ALA A 114 0.77 7.60 -3.84
N VAL A 115 1.18 7.28 -5.08
CA VAL A 115 1.05 8.20 -6.22
C VAL A 115 -0.42 8.46 -6.55
N GLY A 116 -1.22 7.41 -6.73
CA GLY A 116 -2.61 7.61 -7.13
C GLY A 116 -3.50 8.13 -6.01
N ASP A 117 -3.21 7.81 -4.74
CA ASP A 117 -3.87 8.42 -3.59
C ASP A 117 -3.57 9.93 -3.51
N THR A 118 -2.31 10.33 -3.74
CA THR A 118 -1.95 11.75 -3.84
C THR A 118 -2.71 12.45 -4.97
N ARG A 119 -2.70 11.87 -6.18
CA ARG A 119 -3.48 12.39 -7.31
C ARG A 119 -4.96 12.53 -6.94
N ARG A 120 -5.55 11.49 -6.35
CA ARG A 120 -6.96 11.49 -5.94
C ARG A 120 -7.26 12.59 -4.92
N ARG A 121 -6.39 12.79 -3.94
CA ARG A 121 -6.53 13.84 -2.92
C ARG A 121 -6.48 15.23 -3.54
N GLU A 122 -5.54 15.46 -4.44
CA GLU A 122 -5.36 16.74 -5.14
C GLU A 122 -6.50 17.05 -6.12
N THR A 123 -7.04 16.03 -6.81
CA THR A 123 -8.07 16.24 -7.83
C THR A 123 -9.49 16.23 -7.28
N TYR A 124 -9.82 15.28 -6.40
CA TYR A 124 -11.20 15.03 -5.95
C TYR A 124 -11.46 15.46 -4.51
N CYS A 125 -10.51 15.26 -3.60
CA CYS A 125 -10.73 15.57 -2.19
C CYS A 125 -10.55 17.07 -1.92
N ARG A 126 -9.53 17.74 -2.47
CA ARG A 126 -9.27 19.20 -2.32
C ARG A 126 -9.53 19.76 -0.90
N GLY A 127 -9.20 18.99 0.15
CA GLY A 127 -9.42 19.37 1.56
C GLY A 127 -10.86 19.27 2.08
N THR A 128 -11.82 18.78 1.29
CA THR A 128 -13.23 18.61 1.71
C THR A 128 -13.55 17.21 2.23
N CYS A 129 -12.55 16.32 2.24
CA CYS A 129 -12.75 14.92 2.59
C CYS A 129 -12.58 14.69 4.10
N GLY A 130 -13.65 14.25 4.76
CA GLY A 130 -13.68 13.97 6.21
C GLY A 130 -13.24 12.56 6.62
N HIS A 131 -12.64 11.77 5.72
CA HIS A 131 -12.19 10.42 6.08
C HIS A 131 -10.99 10.47 7.02
N SER A 132 -10.98 9.59 8.03
CA SER A 132 -9.92 9.50 9.04
C SER A 132 -8.55 9.19 8.42
N TRP A 133 -8.49 8.35 7.38
CA TRP A 133 -7.24 7.99 6.71
C TRP A 133 -6.67 9.11 5.83
N HIS A 134 -7.41 10.18 5.53
CA HIS A 134 -6.87 11.37 4.86
C HIS A 134 -6.41 12.47 5.83
N ASN A 135 -6.69 12.31 7.13
CA ASN A 135 -6.39 13.28 8.17
C ASN A 135 -5.60 12.62 9.30
N LEU A 136 -4.54 11.88 8.95
CA LEU A 136 -3.68 11.29 9.97
C LEU A 136 -2.98 12.44 10.73
N PRO A 137 -2.96 12.39 12.07
CA PRO A 137 -2.29 13.41 12.86
C PRO A 137 -0.80 13.41 12.51
N THR A 138 -0.27 14.58 12.14
CA THR A 138 1.18 14.77 12.10
C THR A 138 1.71 14.65 13.53
N ALA A 139 2.85 13.99 13.71
CA ALA A 139 3.52 13.99 15.01
C ALA A 139 3.68 15.44 15.51
N PRO A 140 3.47 15.72 16.81
CA PRO A 140 3.72 17.05 17.34
C PRO A 140 5.18 17.42 17.10
N GLU A 141 5.45 18.66 16.68
CA GLU A 141 6.82 19.14 16.58
C GLU A 141 7.50 19.06 17.94
N PRO A 142 8.77 18.62 18.00
CA PRO A 142 9.54 18.71 19.24
C PRO A 142 9.74 20.20 19.57
N THR A 143 9.28 20.59 20.76
CA THR A 143 9.57 21.89 21.41
C THR A 143 11.05 22.07 21.70
#